data_AF-A0AAN4DEA4-F1
#
_entry.id   AF-A0AAN4DEA4-F1
#
_cell.length_a   1.000
_cell.length_b   1.000
_cell.length_c   1.000
_cell.angle_alpha   90.00
_cell.angle_beta   90.00
_cell.angle_gamma   90.00
#
_symmetry.space_group_name_H-M   'P 1'
#
loop_
_entity.id
_entity.type
_entity.pdbx_description
1 polymer ?
#
loop_
_entity_poly.entity_id
_entity_poly.type
_entity_poly.pdbx_seq_one_letter_code
_entity_poly.pdbx_strand_id
1 'polypeptide(L)'
;METVFDALKALKKASSHEIAARLEISRDDAVTELWKLKRRGEADNKGSMWWLTSEATEAAPKTTAEMLINAIEQHGPQSADELALMFGITSRRANSSLAMAVSKGRLIRVNQDGKYRYCIPGDNLPAEPKAASVTETDGKAFPQPAGVALPVREAETQEEIKTESVAVTVQSQSSFIRKHPDGLILPSLHVANRELRRAKGQVQKWERLCAALREINKHRDVIQKITTGDNG
;
A
#
# COMPACT_ATOMS: atom_id res chain seq x y z
N MET A 1 42.58 11.90 -22.15
CA MET A 1 42.22 10.52 -21.78
C MET A 1 40.74 10.36 -22.06
N GLU A 2 40.34 9.35 -22.83
CA GLU A 2 38.93 9.03 -23.06
C GLU A 2 38.38 8.27 -21.82
N THR A 3 37.15 8.53 -21.41
CA THR A 3 36.53 7.83 -20.27
C THR A 3 35.56 6.74 -20.71
N VAL A 4 35.16 5.87 -19.78
CA VAL A 4 34.08 4.87 -20.01
C VAL A 4 32.74 5.53 -20.40
N PHE A 5 32.49 6.77 -19.94
CA PHE A 5 31.33 7.55 -20.37
C PHE A 5 31.48 8.03 -21.82
N ASP A 6 32.65 8.52 -22.22
CA ASP A 6 32.91 8.97 -23.60
C ASP A 6 32.88 7.80 -24.60
N ALA A 7 33.45 6.66 -24.23
CA ALA A 7 33.39 5.43 -25.01
C ALA A 7 31.93 4.96 -25.21
N LEU A 8 31.11 4.99 -24.15
CA LEU A 8 29.67 4.73 -24.27
C LEU A 8 28.95 5.77 -25.13
N LYS A 9 29.31 7.05 -25.04
CA LYS A 9 28.73 8.15 -25.83
C LYS A 9 29.03 7.98 -27.32
N ALA A 10 30.25 7.59 -27.67
CA ALA A 10 30.69 7.34 -29.04
C ALA A 10 30.03 6.08 -29.63
N LEU A 11 30.00 4.97 -28.87
CA LEU A 11 29.42 3.70 -29.32
C LEU A 11 27.89 3.66 -29.24
N LYS A 12 27.26 4.59 -28.50
CA LYS A 12 25.84 4.67 -28.12
C LYS A 12 25.33 3.50 -27.27
N LYS A 13 25.73 2.27 -27.59
CA LYS A 13 25.41 1.05 -26.87
C LYS A 13 26.54 0.03 -27.06
N ALA A 14 27.16 -0.41 -25.98
CA ALA A 14 28.34 -1.29 -26.00
C ALA A 14 28.36 -2.26 -24.82
N SER A 15 29.09 -3.36 -24.96
CA SER A 15 29.42 -4.27 -23.86
C SER A 15 30.70 -3.84 -23.13
N SER A 16 30.93 -4.40 -21.93
CA SER A 16 32.16 -4.16 -21.18
C SER A 16 33.43 -4.65 -21.91
N HIS A 17 33.34 -5.61 -22.83
CA HIS A 17 34.48 -6.03 -23.65
C HIS A 17 34.85 -4.97 -24.71
N GLU A 18 33.86 -4.40 -25.40
CA GLU A 18 34.07 -3.38 -26.43
C GLU A 18 34.62 -2.08 -25.83
N ILE A 19 34.16 -1.73 -24.62
CA ILE A 19 34.66 -0.57 -23.86
C ILE A 19 36.08 -0.81 -23.35
N ALA A 20 36.37 -2.00 -22.80
CA ALA A 20 37.71 -2.35 -22.34
C ALA A 20 38.73 -2.35 -23.49
N ALA A 21 38.37 -2.95 -24.63
CA ALA A 21 39.21 -2.97 -25.83
C ALA A 21 39.44 -1.57 -26.43
N ARG A 22 38.45 -0.66 -26.33
CA ARG A 22 38.57 0.73 -26.82
C ARG A 22 39.44 1.62 -25.93
N LEU A 23 39.51 1.33 -24.63
CA LEU A 23 40.24 2.15 -23.65
C LEU A 23 41.56 1.50 -23.18
N GLU A 24 41.89 0.31 -23.69
CA GLU A 24 43.06 -0.50 -23.29
C GLU A 24 43.14 -0.81 -21.78
N ILE A 25 41.98 -0.88 -21.11
CA ILE A 25 41.84 -1.19 -19.67
C ILE A 25 41.39 -2.64 -19.43
N SER A 26 41.49 -3.11 -18.18
CA SER A 26 40.89 -4.39 -17.82
C SER A 26 39.37 -4.36 -18.01
N ARG A 27 38.83 -5.51 -18.42
CA ARG A 27 37.38 -5.76 -18.47
C ARG A 27 36.69 -5.46 -17.13
N ASP A 28 37.36 -5.76 -16.02
CA ASP A 28 36.77 -5.60 -14.70
C ASP A 28 36.85 -4.15 -14.18
N ASP A 29 37.83 -3.37 -14.65
CA ASP A 29 37.85 -1.91 -14.47
C ASP A 29 36.72 -1.26 -15.27
N ALA A 30 36.53 -1.66 -16.54
CA ALA A 30 35.42 -1.21 -17.37
C ALA A 30 34.07 -1.53 -16.71
N VAL A 31 33.87 -2.76 -16.19
CA VAL A 31 32.67 -3.14 -15.43
C VAL A 31 32.52 -2.29 -14.16
N THR A 32 33.61 -1.99 -13.45
CA THR A 32 33.58 -1.19 -12.21
C THR A 32 33.14 0.25 -12.47
N GLU A 33 33.64 0.88 -13.54
CA GLU A 33 33.21 2.21 -13.97
C GLU A 33 31.77 2.21 -14.49
N LEU A 34 31.36 1.20 -15.28
CA LEU A 34 29.97 1.04 -15.72
C LEU A 34 28.98 0.99 -14.54
N TRP A 35 29.33 0.26 -13.47
CA TRP A 35 28.54 0.27 -12.22
C TRP A 35 28.66 1.56 -11.41
N LYS A 36 29.67 2.41 -11.61
CA LYS A 36 29.70 3.79 -11.05
C LYS A 36 28.74 4.69 -11.83
N LEU A 37 28.78 4.69 -13.17
CA LEU A 37 27.85 5.46 -14.04
C LEU A 37 26.39 5.09 -13.76
N LYS A 38 26.07 3.79 -13.65
CA LYS A 38 24.70 3.33 -13.32
C LYS A 38 24.25 3.68 -11.90
N ARG A 39 25.16 3.81 -10.93
CA ARG A 39 24.83 4.34 -9.59
C ARG A 39 24.60 5.85 -9.58
N ARG A 40 25.19 6.60 -10.52
CA ARG A 40 24.93 8.02 -10.76
C ARG A 40 23.64 8.28 -11.55
N GLY A 41 23.16 7.27 -12.29
CA GLY A 41 22.00 7.35 -13.19
C GLY A 41 22.36 7.72 -14.63
N GLU A 42 23.64 7.78 -14.95
CA GLU A 42 24.21 8.22 -16.24
C GLU A 42 24.24 7.11 -17.31
N ALA A 43 24.09 5.85 -16.89
CA ALA A 43 24.07 4.68 -17.77
C ALA A 43 23.07 3.62 -17.27
N ASP A 44 22.51 2.84 -18.20
CA ASP A 44 21.69 1.67 -17.91
C ASP A 44 22.16 0.45 -18.72
N ASN A 45 21.70 -0.75 -18.35
CA ASN A 45 22.13 -2.01 -18.95
C ASN A 45 21.03 -3.08 -19.00
N LYS A 46 21.10 -3.94 -20.03
CA LYS A 46 20.26 -5.14 -20.18
C LYS A 46 21.14 -6.30 -20.63
N GLY A 47 21.39 -7.23 -19.71
CA GLY A 47 22.41 -8.26 -19.89
C GLY A 47 23.80 -7.64 -19.97
N SER A 48 24.60 -8.08 -20.95
CA SER A 48 25.95 -7.60 -21.22
C SER A 48 26.03 -6.20 -21.85
N MET A 49 24.94 -5.68 -22.42
CA MET A 49 24.93 -4.40 -23.14
C MET A 49 24.55 -3.23 -22.23
N TRP A 50 25.33 -2.16 -22.33
CA TRP A 50 25.19 -0.89 -21.63
C TRP A 50 24.95 0.24 -22.63
N TRP A 51 24.29 1.31 -22.21
CA TRP A 51 24.11 2.55 -22.97
C TRP A 51 24.00 3.72 -21.99
N LEU A 52 24.29 4.94 -22.46
CA LEU A 52 23.99 6.14 -21.66
C LEU A 52 22.49 6.33 -21.56
N THR A 53 22.00 6.69 -20.37
CA THR A 53 20.64 7.26 -20.26
C THR A 53 20.61 8.56 -21.06
N SER A 54 19.56 8.78 -21.85
CA SER A 54 19.49 9.88 -22.82
C SER A 54 19.16 11.23 -22.17
N GLU A 55 19.76 11.50 -21.01
CA GLU A 55 19.55 12.71 -20.20
C GLU A 55 20.77 12.95 -19.30
N ALA A 56 21.95 13.05 -19.91
CA ALA A 56 23.09 13.80 -19.35
C ALA A 56 22.92 15.32 -19.56
N THR A 57 21.67 15.77 -19.50
CA THR A 57 21.21 17.15 -19.48
C THR A 57 21.01 17.57 -18.03
N GLU A 58 20.93 18.87 -17.75
CA GLU A 58 20.59 19.35 -16.42
C GLU A 58 19.29 18.72 -15.88
N ALA A 59 19.18 18.60 -14.56
CA ALA A 59 18.11 17.84 -13.92
C ALA A 59 16.71 18.36 -14.31
N ALA A 60 16.12 17.73 -15.33
CA ALA A 60 14.72 17.91 -15.72
C ALA A 60 13.88 17.89 -14.44
N PRO A 61 13.12 18.97 -14.15
CA PRO A 61 12.83 19.38 -12.79
C PRO A 61 12.15 18.23 -12.04
N LYS A 62 12.92 17.60 -11.15
CA LYS A 62 12.46 16.46 -10.35
C LYS A 62 11.24 16.95 -9.58
N THR A 63 10.05 16.56 -10.02
CA THR A 63 8.80 16.97 -9.37
C THR A 63 8.76 16.34 -7.99
N THR A 64 9.34 17.05 -7.01
CA THR A 64 9.50 16.53 -5.66
C THR A 64 8.11 16.35 -5.06
N ALA A 65 8.03 15.51 -4.03
CA ALA A 65 6.80 15.43 -3.25
C ALA A 65 6.42 16.82 -2.70
N GLU A 66 7.40 17.68 -2.37
CA GLU A 66 7.15 19.09 -2.02
C GLU A 66 6.53 19.89 -3.17
N MET A 67 7.06 19.87 -4.40
CA MET A 67 6.45 20.62 -5.52
C MET A 67 4.97 20.24 -5.76
N LEU A 68 4.65 18.96 -5.61
CA LEU A 68 3.26 18.47 -5.72
C LEU A 68 2.40 18.86 -4.51
N ILE A 69 2.95 18.88 -3.30
CA ILE A 69 2.27 19.38 -2.09
C ILE A 69 1.99 20.88 -2.25
N ASN A 70 2.99 21.69 -2.59
CA ASN A 70 2.87 23.13 -2.75
C ASN A 70 1.79 23.52 -3.80
N ALA A 71 1.61 22.73 -4.86
CA ALA A 71 0.50 22.95 -5.80
C ALA A 71 -0.89 22.71 -5.16
N ILE A 72 -1.03 21.71 -4.30
CA ILE A 72 -2.24 21.45 -3.51
C ILE A 72 -2.46 22.58 -2.47
N GLU A 73 -1.38 23.18 -1.94
CA GLU A 73 -1.47 24.36 -1.05
C GLU A 73 -1.97 25.60 -1.79
N GLN A 74 -1.47 25.87 -3.01
CA GLN A 74 -1.83 27.07 -3.78
C GLN A 74 -3.15 26.94 -4.56
N HIS A 75 -3.55 25.73 -4.97
CA HIS A 75 -4.74 25.50 -5.81
C HIS A 75 -5.84 24.67 -5.12
N GLY A 76 -5.64 24.25 -3.87
CA GLY A 76 -6.61 23.47 -3.10
C GLY A 76 -6.73 22.00 -3.56
N PRO A 77 -7.89 21.35 -3.32
CA PRO A 77 -8.09 19.92 -3.60
C PRO A 77 -7.86 19.50 -5.07
N GLN A 78 -6.73 18.84 -5.34
CA GLN A 78 -6.33 18.41 -6.70
C GLN A 78 -6.24 16.89 -6.85
N SER A 79 -6.66 16.38 -8.01
CA SER A 79 -6.55 14.96 -8.36
C SER A 79 -5.22 14.62 -9.01
N ALA A 80 -4.91 13.32 -9.06
CA ALA A 80 -3.68 12.80 -9.66
C ALA A 80 -3.51 13.19 -11.13
N ASP A 81 -4.61 13.41 -11.86
CA ASP A 81 -4.61 13.74 -13.30
C ASP A 81 -4.44 15.24 -13.54
N GLU A 82 -4.97 16.10 -12.66
CA GLU A 82 -4.67 17.55 -12.68
C GLU A 82 -3.18 17.77 -12.35
N LEU A 83 -2.66 17.09 -11.33
CA LEU A 83 -1.22 17.08 -10.99
C LEU A 83 -0.34 16.50 -12.11
N ALA A 84 -0.83 15.51 -12.86
CA ALA A 84 -0.16 14.99 -14.04
C ALA A 84 0.01 16.06 -15.12
N LEU A 85 -1.08 16.77 -15.43
CA LEU A 85 -1.12 17.80 -16.47
C LEU A 85 -0.24 19.02 -16.15
N MET A 86 -0.34 19.58 -14.94
CA MET A 86 0.43 20.80 -14.60
C MET A 86 1.95 20.59 -14.55
N PHE A 87 2.40 19.38 -14.20
CA PHE A 87 3.81 19.06 -14.02
C PHE A 87 4.42 18.21 -15.15
N GLY A 88 3.66 17.89 -16.20
CA GLY A 88 4.14 17.06 -17.31
C GLY A 88 4.50 15.63 -16.91
N ILE A 89 3.92 15.10 -15.83
CA ILE A 89 4.17 13.75 -15.31
C ILE A 89 2.97 12.84 -15.58
N THR A 90 3.10 11.53 -15.34
CA THR A 90 1.94 10.62 -15.35
C THR A 90 1.22 10.65 -14.01
N SER A 91 -0.10 10.43 -13.99
CA SER A 91 -0.89 10.31 -12.75
C SER A 91 -0.36 9.20 -11.83
N ARG A 92 0.24 8.15 -12.42
CA ARG A 92 0.96 7.10 -11.69
C ARG A 92 2.20 7.64 -10.95
N ARG A 93 3.00 8.51 -11.60
CA ARG A 93 4.15 9.19 -10.97
C ARG A 93 3.67 10.12 -9.85
N ALA A 94 2.64 10.95 -10.10
CA ALA A 94 2.04 11.82 -9.08
C ALA A 94 1.59 11.02 -7.83
N ASN A 95 0.82 9.95 -8.04
CA ASN A 95 0.39 9.03 -6.97
C ASN A 95 1.57 8.42 -6.21
N SER A 96 2.64 8.00 -6.89
CA SER A 96 3.82 7.44 -6.21
C SER A 96 4.62 8.46 -5.40
N SER A 97 4.73 9.70 -5.88
CA SER A 97 5.39 10.79 -5.15
C SER A 97 4.62 11.21 -3.90
N LEU A 98 3.28 11.29 -3.99
CA LEU A 98 2.42 11.69 -2.87
C LEU A 98 2.13 10.56 -1.86
N ALA A 99 2.37 9.29 -2.19
CA ALA A 99 2.13 8.17 -1.29
C ALA A 99 2.81 8.32 0.09
N MET A 100 4.04 8.86 0.12
CA MET A 100 4.79 9.14 1.36
C MET A 100 4.31 10.40 2.10
N ALA A 101 3.62 11.32 1.43
CA ALA A 101 2.94 12.44 2.08
C ALA A 101 1.65 11.98 2.76
N VAL A 102 0.88 11.11 2.09
CA VAL A 102 -0.35 10.51 2.64
C VAL A 102 -0.05 9.58 3.80
N SER A 103 0.95 8.69 3.71
CA SER A 103 1.28 7.76 4.80
C SER A 103 1.81 8.47 6.05
N LYS A 104 2.39 9.67 5.90
CA LYS A 104 2.81 10.55 7.01
C LYS A 104 1.72 11.52 7.48
N GLY A 105 0.50 11.43 6.95
CA GLY A 105 -0.61 12.32 7.33
C GLY A 105 -0.41 13.78 6.94
N ARG A 106 0.45 14.11 5.97
CA ARG A 106 0.62 15.47 5.41
C ARG A 106 -0.38 15.79 4.29
N LEU A 107 -1.00 14.76 3.72
CA LEU A 107 -2.10 14.88 2.77
C LEU A 107 -3.17 13.83 3.11
N ILE A 108 -4.44 14.19 2.97
CA ILE A 108 -5.57 13.26 2.98
C ILE A 108 -6.03 13.07 1.53
N ARG A 109 -6.33 11.83 1.14
CA ARG A 109 -6.98 11.53 -0.14
C ARG A 109 -8.49 11.37 0.08
N VAL A 110 -9.25 12.39 -0.27
CA VAL A 110 -10.72 12.45 -0.13
C VAL A 110 -11.38 12.06 -1.45
N ASN A 111 -12.59 11.47 -1.39
CA ASN A 111 -13.45 11.33 -2.56
C ASN A 111 -14.44 12.50 -2.60
N GLN A 112 -14.39 13.30 -3.66
CA GLN A 112 -15.31 14.41 -3.93
C GLN A 112 -15.96 14.15 -5.28
N ASP A 113 -17.29 14.14 -5.35
CA ASP A 113 -18.06 13.98 -6.60
C ASP A 113 -17.69 12.72 -7.41
N GLY A 114 -17.26 11.66 -6.72
CA GLY A 114 -16.78 10.41 -7.32
C GLY A 114 -15.30 10.42 -7.75
N LYS A 115 -14.62 11.57 -7.72
CA LYS A 115 -13.21 11.73 -8.06
C LYS A 115 -12.35 11.82 -6.79
N TYR A 116 -11.22 11.12 -6.78
CA TYR A 116 -10.26 11.24 -5.68
C TYR A 116 -9.37 12.48 -5.84
N ARG A 117 -9.33 13.31 -4.81
CA ARG A 117 -8.45 14.48 -4.68
C ARG A 117 -7.56 14.37 -3.46
N TYR A 118 -6.38 14.98 -3.53
CA TYR A 118 -5.46 15.19 -2.43
C TYR A 118 -5.77 16.55 -1.80
N CYS A 119 -5.90 16.58 -0.48
CA CYS A 119 -6.19 17.76 0.33
C CYS A 119 -5.19 17.85 1.49
N ILE A 120 -4.94 19.05 2.00
CA ILE A 120 -4.15 19.24 3.23
C ILE A 120 -5.06 19.02 4.45
N PRO A 121 -4.64 18.22 5.46
CA PRO A 121 -5.36 18.12 6.72
C PRO A 121 -5.22 19.42 7.52
N GLY A 122 -6.34 20.13 7.68
CA GLY A 122 -6.40 21.42 8.39
C GLY A 122 -7.26 22.42 7.61
N ASP A 123 -6.70 22.97 6.54
CA ASP A 123 -7.16 24.24 5.97
C ASP A 123 -8.27 24.14 4.91
N ASN A 124 -8.60 22.94 4.41
CA ASN A 124 -9.65 22.74 3.38
C ASN A 124 -10.47 21.47 3.62
N LEU A 125 -11.15 21.40 4.77
CA LEU A 125 -12.28 20.49 4.99
C LEU A 125 -13.59 21.20 4.61
N PRO A 126 -14.27 20.84 3.50
CA PRO A 126 -15.70 21.10 3.40
C PRO A 126 -16.41 20.36 4.54
N ALA A 127 -17.41 21.00 5.15
CA ALA A 127 -18.10 20.48 6.33
C ALA A 127 -18.77 19.12 6.08
N GLU A 128 -19.00 18.37 7.17
CA GLU A 128 -19.57 17.02 7.13
C GLU A 128 -20.88 16.94 6.29
N PRO A 129 -20.97 16.01 5.31
CA PRO A 129 -22.26 15.53 4.84
C PRO A 129 -22.90 14.68 5.96
N LYS A 130 -23.56 15.40 6.85
CA LYS A 130 -24.38 14.92 7.97
C LYS A 130 -25.26 13.74 7.57
N ALA A 131 -25.34 12.72 8.42
CA ALA A 131 -26.20 11.55 8.17
C ALA A 131 -27.68 11.95 8.03
N ALA A 132 -28.31 11.55 6.94
CA ALA A 132 -29.76 11.65 6.69
C ALA A 132 -30.22 10.42 5.90
N SER A 133 -31.46 9.99 6.12
CA SER A 133 -31.97 8.67 5.74
C SER A 133 -33.04 8.72 4.65
N VAL A 134 -33.02 7.71 3.76
CA VAL A 134 -34.17 6.97 3.18
C VAL A 134 -35.36 7.77 2.62
N THR A 135 -35.64 7.55 1.33
CA THR A 135 -37.01 7.29 0.82
C THR A 135 -36.97 6.32 -0.38
N GLU A 136 -38.00 5.49 -0.48
CA GLU A 136 -38.27 4.55 -1.60
C GLU A 136 -39.14 5.24 -2.68
N THR A 137 -39.06 4.88 -3.97
CA THR A 137 -40.04 4.09 -4.78
C THR A 137 -39.95 4.62 -6.24
N ASP A 138 -40.30 3.97 -7.36
CA ASP A 138 -40.55 2.57 -7.82
C ASP A 138 -40.12 2.57 -9.33
N GLY A 139 -40.19 1.55 -10.21
CA GLY A 139 -40.74 0.19 -10.16
C GLY A 139 -40.80 -0.48 -11.54
N LYS A 140 -41.24 -1.75 -11.55
CA LYS A 140 -41.59 -2.60 -12.73
C LYS A 140 -40.42 -2.98 -13.67
N ALA A 141 -40.27 -4.23 -14.15
CA ALA A 141 -41.11 -5.42 -14.04
C ALA A 141 -40.31 -6.75 -13.90
N PHE A 142 -41.01 -7.78 -13.43
CA PHE A 142 -40.57 -9.16 -13.14
C PHE A 142 -40.74 -10.08 -14.39
N PRO A 143 -40.15 -11.31 -14.46
CA PRO A 143 -40.68 -12.48 -13.71
C PRO A 143 -39.65 -13.47 -13.10
N GLN A 144 -40.10 -14.14 -12.02
CA GLN A 144 -39.54 -15.39 -11.47
C GLN A 144 -40.15 -16.63 -12.17
N PRO A 145 -39.67 -17.84 -11.84
CA PRO A 145 -40.61 -18.85 -11.34
C PRO A 145 -40.24 -19.45 -9.96
N ALA A 146 -41.27 -20.00 -9.31
CA ALA A 146 -41.35 -20.44 -7.90
C ALA A 146 -40.42 -21.61 -7.47
N GLY A 147 -40.21 -21.78 -6.14
CA GLY A 147 -39.26 -22.76 -5.60
C GLY A 147 -39.35 -23.18 -4.11
N VAL A 148 -40.55 -23.26 -3.50
CA VAL A 148 -40.89 -24.10 -2.31
C VAL A 148 -40.27 -23.78 -0.91
N ALA A 149 -41.19 -23.55 0.05
CA ALA A 149 -41.16 -23.80 1.52
C ALA A 149 -40.17 -23.10 2.49
N LEU A 150 -40.76 -22.56 3.57
CA LEU A 150 -40.16 -22.36 4.91
C LEU A 150 -40.70 -23.43 5.88
N PRO A 151 -39.95 -23.74 6.95
CA PRO A 151 -40.41 -23.45 8.32
C PRO A 151 -39.33 -22.64 9.10
N VAL A 152 -39.59 -21.78 10.10
CA VAL A 152 -40.41 -21.91 11.33
C VAL A 152 -39.76 -22.97 12.26
N ARG A 153 -39.26 -22.70 13.48
CA ARG A 153 -39.68 -21.72 14.50
C ARG A 153 -38.56 -21.37 15.54
N GLU A 154 -38.74 -20.23 16.21
CA GLU A 154 -38.37 -19.81 17.60
C GLU A 154 -37.16 -20.38 18.40
N ALA A 155 -36.43 -19.41 18.99
CA ALA A 155 -36.07 -19.28 20.43
C ALA A 155 -34.79 -19.90 21.07
N GLU A 156 -34.14 -19.00 21.83
CA GLU A 156 -33.47 -19.17 23.12
C GLU A 156 -32.05 -19.76 23.28
N THR A 157 -31.47 -19.36 24.42
CA THR A 157 -30.06 -19.36 24.80
C THR A 157 -29.54 -20.70 25.34
N GLN A 158 -28.24 -20.95 25.16
CA GLN A 158 -27.33 -21.11 26.31
C GLN A 158 -25.85 -20.98 25.92
N GLU A 159 -25.00 -20.76 26.92
CA GLU A 159 -23.55 -20.64 26.76
C GLU A 159 -22.85 -22.01 26.76
N GLU A 160 -21.71 -22.12 26.08
CA GLU A 160 -20.66 -23.05 26.51
C GLU A 160 -19.28 -22.38 26.36
N ILE A 161 -18.77 -21.85 27.47
CA ILE A 161 -17.48 -21.15 27.52
C ILE A 161 -16.33 -22.16 27.51
N LYS A 162 -16.06 -22.77 26.35
CA LYS A 162 -14.92 -23.68 26.18
C LYS A 162 -13.61 -22.91 26.17
N THR A 163 -12.94 -22.95 27.32
CA THR A 163 -11.63 -22.35 27.63
C THR A 163 -10.47 -23.04 26.89
N GLU A 164 -10.45 -22.97 25.55
CA GLU A 164 -9.33 -23.50 24.79
C GLU A 164 -8.09 -22.60 24.91
N SER A 165 -7.12 -23.13 25.66
CA SER A 165 -5.90 -22.48 26.14
C SER A 165 -5.06 -21.75 25.07
N VAL A 166 -4.25 -20.80 25.55
CA VAL A 166 -3.21 -20.02 24.83
C VAL A 166 -2.21 -20.89 24.04
N ALA A 167 -2.20 -22.21 24.26
CA ALA A 167 -1.49 -23.18 23.41
C ALA A 167 -1.81 -23.05 21.90
N VAL A 168 -3.05 -22.71 21.52
CA VAL A 168 -3.49 -22.72 20.10
C VAL A 168 -2.79 -21.64 19.25
N THR A 169 -2.49 -20.46 19.82
CA THR A 169 -1.76 -19.39 19.11
C THR A 169 -0.28 -19.74 18.91
N VAL A 170 0.36 -20.32 19.93
CA VAL A 170 1.76 -20.79 19.84
C VAL A 170 1.88 -21.96 18.86
N GLN A 171 0.96 -22.93 18.90
CA GLN A 171 0.92 -24.01 17.91
C GLN A 171 0.75 -23.48 16.48
N SER A 172 -0.16 -22.52 16.27
CA SER A 172 -0.40 -21.92 14.96
C SER A 172 0.86 -21.26 14.39
N GLN A 173 1.58 -20.46 15.17
CA GLN A 173 2.86 -19.87 14.75
C GLN A 173 3.92 -20.95 14.51
N SER A 174 4.01 -21.96 15.38
CA SER A 174 4.95 -23.07 15.21
C SER A 174 4.71 -23.88 13.92
N SER A 175 3.45 -23.97 13.46
CA SER A 175 3.06 -24.80 12.30
C SER A 175 3.68 -24.35 10.96
N PHE A 176 4.13 -23.09 10.87
CA PHE A 176 4.86 -22.57 9.72
C PHE A 176 6.29 -23.12 9.61
N ILE A 177 6.91 -23.48 10.74
CA ILE A 177 8.31 -23.95 10.82
C ILE A 177 8.39 -25.46 11.11
N ARG A 178 7.47 -25.99 11.93
CA ARG A 178 7.50 -27.36 12.48
C ARG A 178 7.08 -28.47 11.49
N LYS A 179 6.70 -28.15 10.24
CA LYS A 179 6.20 -29.16 9.27
C LYS A 179 7.21 -29.71 8.27
N HIS A 180 8.45 -29.24 8.26
CA HIS A 180 9.56 -29.92 7.59
C HIS A 180 10.79 -29.96 8.52
N PRO A 181 11.38 -31.14 8.79
CA PRO A 181 12.68 -31.21 9.47
C PRO A 181 13.80 -30.64 8.58
N ASP A 182 13.63 -30.69 7.26
CA ASP A 182 14.56 -30.19 6.25
C ASP A 182 14.21 -28.74 5.87
N GLY A 183 14.96 -27.78 6.42
CA GLY A 183 14.69 -26.33 6.33
C GLY A 183 14.95 -25.67 4.98
N LEU A 184 14.72 -26.36 3.85
CA LEU A 184 15.01 -25.89 2.49
C LEU A 184 13.82 -25.89 1.52
N ILE A 185 12.66 -26.46 1.90
CA ILE A 185 11.48 -26.48 1.03
C ILE A 185 10.66 -25.20 1.24
N LEU A 186 10.71 -24.27 0.29
CA LEU A 186 9.82 -23.11 0.28
C LEU A 186 8.34 -23.58 0.15
N PRO A 187 7.43 -23.15 1.04
CA PRO A 187 6.00 -23.45 0.91
C PRO A 187 5.44 -22.94 -0.41
N SER A 188 4.58 -23.73 -1.07
CA SER A 188 3.99 -23.32 -2.35
C SER A 188 3.15 -22.04 -2.20
N LEU A 189 3.11 -21.24 -3.27
CA LEU A 189 2.37 -19.96 -3.30
C LEU A 189 0.89 -20.13 -2.92
N HIS A 190 0.29 -21.28 -3.20
CA HIS A 190 -1.08 -21.60 -2.76
C HIS A 190 -1.18 -21.74 -1.24
N VAL A 191 -0.26 -22.48 -0.61
CA VAL A 191 -0.22 -22.68 0.85
C VAL A 191 0.04 -21.33 1.55
N ALA A 192 1.01 -20.55 1.09
CA ALA A 192 1.28 -19.22 1.62
C ALA A 192 0.03 -18.30 1.55
N ASN A 193 -0.68 -18.28 0.42
CA ASN A 193 -1.92 -17.51 0.27
C ASN A 193 -3.12 -18.06 1.07
N ARG A 194 -3.12 -19.35 1.43
CA ARG A 194 -4.14 -19.94 2.32
C ARG A 194 -3.92 -19.52 3.77
N GLU A 195 -2.68 -19.60 4.25
CA GLU A 195 -2.36 -19.20 5.63
C GLU A 195 -2.38 -17.66 5.80
N LEU A 196 -2.04 -16.88 4.76
CA LEU A 196 -2.25 -15.42 4.75
C LEU A 196 -3.74 -15.04 4.92
N ARG A 197 -4.67 -15.77 4.26
CA ARG A 197 -6.11 -15.56 4.43
C ARG A 197 -6.57 -15.91 5.85
N ARG A 198 -6.05 -16.98 6.43
CA ARG A 198 -6.31 -17.36 7.84
C ARG A 198 -5.77 -16.30 8.82
N ALA A 199 -4.54 -15.81 8.62
CA ALA A 199 -3.96 -14.75 9.44
C ALA A 199 -4.81 -13.47 9.40
N LYS A 200 -5.23 -13.02 8.21
CA LYS A 200 -6.15 -11.87 8.05
C LYS A 200 -7.49 -12.09 8.79
N GLY A 201 -8.06 -13.30 8.71
CA GLY A 201 -9.28 -13.65 9.45
C GLY A 201 -9.10 -13.64 10.99
N GLN A 202 -7.91 -13.96 11.50
CA GLN A 202 -7.61 -13.83 12.93
C GLN A 202 -7.40 -12.36 13.34
N VAL A 203 -6.73 -11.54 12.52
CA VAL A 203 -6.61 -10.08 12.75
C VAL A 203 -8.00 -9.44 12.86
N GLN A 204 -8.93 -9.76 11.96
CA GLN A 204 -10.32 -9.26 12.02
C GLN A 204 -11.08 -9.68 13.28
N LYS A 205 -10.74 -10.82 13.91
CA LYS A 205 -11.30 -11.19 15.22
C LYS A 205 -10.70 -10.33 16.35
N TRP A 206 -9.39 -10.11 16.32
CA TRP A 206 -8.72 -9.22 17.28
C TRP A 206 -9.20 -7.76 17.16
N GLU A 207 -9.43 -7.26 15.95
CA GLU A 207 -10.02 -5.93 15.72
C GLU A 207 -11.41 -5.81 16.37
N ARG A 208 -12.26 -6.83 16.25
CA ARG A 208 -13.58 -6.88 16.91
C ARG A 208 -13.48 -6.95 18.44
N LEU A 209 -12.57 -7.75 18.98
CA LEU A 209 -12.30 -7.82 20.42
C LEU A 209 -11.80 -6.46 20.95
N CYS A 210 -10.88 -5.81 20.25
CA CYS A 210 -10.40 -4.47 20.58
C CYS A 210 -11.52 -3.41 20.50
N ALA A 211 -12.46 -3.54 19.56
CA ALA A 211 -13.62 -2.65 19.48
C ALA A 211 -14.57 -2.86 20.69
N ALA A 212 -14.88 -4.10 21.05
CA ALA A 212 -15.71 -4.42 22.21
C ALA A 212 -15.07 -3.95 23.53
N LEU A 213 -13.77 -4.19 23.71
CA LEU A 213 -13.01 -3.71 24.88
C LEU A 213 -12.96 -2.19 24.97
N ARG A 214 -12.84 -1.47 23.83
CA ARG A 214 -12.94 -0.01 23.79
C ARG A 214 -14.33 0.47 24.22
N GLU A 215 -15.39 -0.21 23.80
CA GLU A 215 -16.76 0.15 24.20
C GLU A 215 -16.97 -0.06 25.70
N ILE A 216 -16.61 -1.23 26.24
CA ILE A 216 -16.65 -1.51 27.69
C ILE A 216 -15.85 -0.46 28.47
N ASN A 217 -14.68 -0.04 27.97
CA ASN A 217 -13.86 0.96 28.64
C ASN A 217 -14.43 2.40 28.58
N LYS A 218 -15.36 2.74 27.65
CA LYS A 218 -16.11 4.01 27.73
C LYS A 218 -17.05 4.02 28.93
N HIS A 219 -17.70 2.89 29.19
CA HIS A 219 -18.67 2.71 30.27
C HIS A 219 -18.00 2.31 31.59
N ARG A 220 -16.66 2.38 31.66
CA ARG A 220 -15.87 2.00 32.84
C ARG A 220 -16.36 2.67 34.12
N ASP A 221 -16.65 3.97 34.07
CA ASP A 221 -17.07 4.73 35.26
C ASP A 221 -18.46 4.32 35.76
N VAL A 222 -19.33 3.86 34.85
CA VAL A 222 -20.65 3.30 35.18
C VAL A 222 -20.49 1.91 35.79
N ILE A 223 -19.66 1.06 35.18
CA ILE A 223 -19.31 -0.28 35.70
C ILE A 223 -18.65 -0.17 37.08
N GLN A 224 -17.78 0.82 37.28
CA GLN A 224 -17.15 1.10 38.57
C GLN A 224 -18.16 1.55 39.61
N LYS A 225 -19.08 2.48 39.30
CA LYS A 225 -20.15 2.86 40.24
C LYS A 225 -21.02 1.67 40.66
N ILE A 226 -21.37 0.79 39.71
CA ILE A 226 -22.14 -0.43 39.97
C ILE A 226 -21.34 -1.43 40.84
N THR A 227 -20.01 -1.49 40.73
CA THR A 227 -19.16 -2.43 41.48
C THR A 227 -18.56 -1.90 42.77
N THR A 228 -18.46 -0.58 42.98
CA THR A 228 -18.04 0.01 44.26
C THR A 228 -19.19 0.15 45.26
N GLY A 229 -20.43 0.21 44.76
CA GLY A 229 -21.64 0.30 45.58
C GLY A 229 -21.94 1.72 46.06
N ASP A 230 -23.17 2.16 45.83
CA ASP A 230 -23.76 3.30 46.54
C ASP A 230 -24.13 2.80 47.95
N ASN A 231 -23.46 3.32 48.98
CA ASN A 231 -23.43 2.70 50.30
C ASN A 231 -23.38 3.74 51.45
N GLY A 232 -24.07 4.87 51.28
CA GLY A 232 -24.26 5.93 52.28
C GLY A 232 -23.76 7.31 51.84
#